data_AF-A0A0M3J6V7-F1
#
_entry.id   AF-A0A0M3J6V7-F1
#
_cell.length_a   1.000
_cell.length_b   1.000
_cell.length_c   1.000
_cell.angle_alpha   90.00
_cell.angle_beta   90.00
_cell.angle_gamma   90.00
#
_symmetry.space_group_name_H-M   'P 1'
#
loop_
_entity.id
_entity.type
_entity.pdbx_description
1 polymer ?
#
loop_
_entity_poly.entity_id
_entity_poly.type
_entity_poly.pdbx_seq_one_letter_code
_entity_poly.pdbx_strand_id
1 'polypeptide(L)'
;MLQSLAVVSSCLSGISASLPALSGPLLKFIDTPVKFYPFEFLAAPSSLKPPTRNGENIRDFVLSRMTAVADYLLRNREEDTKSLSAVCKILYIILFQRGIDKAKYEAQNQNYSVSKRIVGDSVRGNRANIELVTFEYILLQHNVGFGLSCSKSNFFSMDEEYRAKRLLARSGYLVTERHLQTMKLLVRISTSAYSAVRIEAQRVLDCCIQNFPYAYLHIIDDVLPLLKESPDITHKQFKVCLMDQC
;
A
#
# COMPACT_ATOMS: atom_id res chain seq x y z
N MET A 1 5.42 -1.06 -24.53
CA MET A 1 4.60 -1.42 -23.36
C MET A 1 5.16 -0.86 -22.05
N LEU A 2 6.46 -1.01 -21.78
CA LEU A 2 7.07 -0.46 -20.56
C LEU A 2 6.89 1.07 -20.41
N GLN A 3 7.11 1.84 -21.49
CA GLN A 3 6.96 3.30 -21.46
C GLN A 3 5.53 3.73 -21.09
N SER A 4 4.51 3.09 -21.67
CA SER A 4 3.11 3.37 -21.33
C SER A 4 2.80 3.02 -19.88
N LEU A 5 3.35 1.93 -19.35
CA LEU A 5 3.21 1.57 -17.92
C LEU A 5 3.90 2.60 -17.01
N ALA A 6 5.07 3.11 -17.39
CA ALA A 6 5.77 4.14 -16.64
C ALA A 6 4.96 5.45 -16.57
N VAL A 7 4.35 5.87 -17.69
CA VAL A 7 3.45 7.04 -17.72
C VAL A 7 2.26 6.82 -16.78
N VAL A 8 1.60 5.66 -16.85
CA VAL A 8 0.47 5.33 -15.97
C VAL A 8 0.88 5.36 -14.50
N SER A 9 2.03 4.78 -14.16
CA SER A 9 2.57 4.79 -12.80
C SER A 9 2.80 6.21 -12.26
N SER A 10 3.46 7.07 -13.04
CA SER A 10 3.71 8.46 -12.66
C SER A 10 2.43 9.28 -12.50
N CYS A 11 1.49 9.15 -13.44
CA CYS A 11 0.20 9.82 -13.36
C CYS A 11 -0.61 9.37 -12.14
N LEU A 12 -0.66 8.06 -11.88
CA LEU A 12 -1.40 7.50 -10.75
C LEU A 12 -0.79 7.93 -9.42
N SER A 13 0.54 7.91 -9.31
CA SER A 13 1.26 8.38 -8.11
C SER A 13 0.95 9.86 -7.83
N GLY A 14 0.92 10.70 -8.86
CA GLY A 14 0.62 12.13 -8.74
C GLY A 14 -0.82 12.45 -8.31
N ILE A 15 -1.81 11.77 -8.89
CA ILE A 15 -3.25 12.02 -8.57
C ILE A 15 -3.75 11.21 -7.36
N SER A 16 -2.91 10.34 -6.78
CA SER A 16 -3.28 9.41 -5.71
C SER A 16 -3.93 10.04 -4.47
N ALA A 17 -3.61 11.31 -4.16
CA ALA A 17 -4.21 12.05 -3.04
C ALA A 17 -5.70 12.38 -3.24
N SER A 18 -6.10 12.60 -4.48
CA SER A 18 -7.46 13.02 -4.83
C SER A 18 -8.37 11.82 -5.13
N LEU A 19 -7.79 10.66 -5.43
CA LEU A 19 -8.53 9.46 -5.81
C LEU A 19 -9.26 8.80 -4.62
N PRO A 20 -10.52 8.39 -4.81
CA PRO A 20 -11.27 7.64 -3.81
C PRO A 20 -10.72 6.21 -3.64
N ALA A 21 -11.04 5.58 -2.52
CA ALA A 21 -10.70 4.17 -2.25
C ALA A 21 -11.27 3.22 -3.33
N LEU A 22 -10.76 1.98 -3.38
CA LEU A 22 -11.34 0.94 -4.24
C LEU A 22 -12.80 0.69 -3.86
N SER A 23 -13.68 0.62 -4.86
CA SER A 23 -15.09 0.30 -4.65
C SER A 23 -15.28 -1.19 -4.34
N GLY A 24 -16.42 -1.52 -3.74
CA GLY A 24 -16.89 -2.90 -3.61
C GLY A 24 -17.48 -3.22 -2.24
N PRO A 25 -18.19 -4.36 -2.14
CA PRO A 25 -18.69 -4.84 -0.88
C PRO A 25 -17.51 -5.14 0.05
N LEU A 26 -17.68 -4.75 1.32
CA LEU A 26 -16.74 -5.04 2.38
C LEU A 26 -16.84 -6.52 2.76
N LEU A 27 -15.74 -7.24 2.69
CA LEU A 27 -15.65 -8.62 3.13
C LEU A 27 -15.41 -8.65 4.64
N LYS A 28 -16.22 -9.42 5.35
CA LYS A 28 -15.99 -9.76 6.76
C LYS A 28 -15.31 -11.12 6.80
N PHE A 29 -14.04 -11.16 7.16
CA PHE A 29 -13.29 -12.41 7.26
C PHE A 29 -13.58 -13.19 8.54
N ILE A 30 -13.95 -12.48 9.61
CA ILE A 30 -14.26 -13.09 10.90
C ILE A 30 -15.54 -12.47 11.43
N ASP A 31 -16.44 -13.35 11.89
CA ASP A 31 -17.61 -12.94 12.66
C ASP A 31 -17.14 -12.44 14.02
N THR A 32 -17.30 -11.14 14.21
CA THR A 32 -16.90 -10.45 15.43
C THR A 32 -18.14 -9.87 16.08
N PRO A 33 -18.30 -10.02 17.40
CA PRO A 33 -19.46 -9.48 18.11
C PRO A 33 -19.45 -7.95 18.16
N VAL A 34 -18.29 -7.33 17.87
CA VAL A 34 -18.10 -5.88 17.86
C VAL A 34 -18.38 -5.34 16.46
N LYS A 35 -19.27 -4.35 16.35
CA LYS A 35 -19.53 -3.65 15.08
C LYS A 35 -18.30 -2.84 14.69
N PHE A 36 -17.68 -3.22 13.58
CA PHE A 36 -16.61 -2.44 12.95
C PHE A 36 -17.20 -1.31 12.11
N TYR A 37 -16.70 -0.09 12.33
CA TYR A 37 -17.04 1.08 11.53
C TYR A 37 -15.84 1.49 10.69
N PRO A 38 -16.02 1.80 9.39
CA PRO A 38 -14.97 2.37 8.58
C PRO A 38 -14.59 3.74 9.16
N PHE A 39 -13.33 3.91 9.58
CA PHE A 39 -12.84 5.23 9.95
C PHE A 39 -12.42 5.97 8.67
N GLU A 40 -13.28 6.87 8.20
CA GLU A 40 -13.01 7.70 7.03
C GLU A 40 -12.36 9.02 7.45
N PHE A 41 -11.11 9.23 7.02
CA PHE A 41 -10.44 10.51 7.24
C PHE A 41 -10.90 11.53 6.20
N LEU A 42 -11.35 12.68 6.67
CA LEU A 42 -11.67 13.82 5.82
C LEU A 42 -10.37 14.51 5.40
N ALA A 43 -9.81 14.06 4.26
CA ALA A 43 -8.57 14.59 3.68
C ALA A 43 -8.79 15.82 2.79
N ALA A 44 -10.02 16.01 2.30
CA ALA A 44 -10.41 17.12 1.44
C ALA A 44 -11.71 17.74 1.97
N PRO A 45 -11.93 19.05 1.73
CA PRO A 45 -13.20 19.68 2.09
C PRO A 45 -14.36 18.98 1.40
N SER A 46 -15.52 18.92 2.07
CA SER A 46 -16.75 18.27 1.57
C SER A 46 -17.27 18.82 0.25
N SER A 47 -16.83 20.02 -0.16
CA SER A 47 -17.15 20.64 -1.44
C SER A 47 -16.39 20.04 -2.63
N LEU A 48 -15.25 19.37 -2.40
CA LEU A 48 -14.43 18.83 -3.47
C LEU A 48 -14.92 17.42 -3.85
N LYS A 49 -15.48 17.29 -5.06
CA LYS A 49 -15.85 15.98 -5.59
C LYS A 49 -14.59 15.24 -6.07
N PRO A 50 -14.42 13.96 -5.73
CA PRO A 50 -13.30 13.17 -6.23
C PRO A 50 -13.38 13.05 -7.77
N PRO A 51 -12.23 13.02 -8.46
CA PRO A 51 -12.20 12.85 -9.91
C PRO A 51 -12.71 11.45 -10.28
N THR A 52 -13.80 11.42 -11.04
CA THR A 52 -14.42 10.20 -11.57
C THR A 52 -14.34 10.18 -13.09
N ARG A 53 -14.14 9.01 -13.68
CA ARG A 53 -14.24 8.81 -15.13
C ARG A 53 -15.65 8.33 -15.45
N ASN A 54 -16.49 9.17 -16.05
CA ASN A 54 -17.88 8.82 -16.38
C ASN A 54 -18.70 8.26 -15.19
N GLY A 55 -18.38 8.70 -13.96
CA GLY A 55 -19.00 8.18 -12.73
C GLY A 55 -18.33 6.93 -12.14
N GLU A 56 -17.35 6.34 -12.81
CA GLU A 56 -16.56 5.23 -12.28
C GLU A 56 -15.31 5.71 -11.51
N ASN A 57 -14.95 4.94 -10.49
CA ASN A 57 -13.70 5.14 -9.76
C ASN A 57 -12.50 4.84 -10.66
N ILE A 58 -11.62 5.82 -10.81
CA ILE A 58 -10.43 5.69 -11.65
C ILE A 58 -9.51 4.56 -11.13
N ARG A 59 -9.41 4.36 -9.80
CA ARG A 59 -8.63 3.25 -9.22
C ARG A 59 -9.14 1.89 -9.68
N ASP A 60 -10.45 1.68 -9.69
CA ASP A 60 -11.07 0.42 -10.10
C ASP A 60 -10.87 0.17 -11.61
N PHE A 61 -11.01 1.22 -12.41
CA PHE A 61 -10.74 1.16 -13.85
C PHE A 61 -9.29 0.76 -14.14
N VAL A 62 -8.33 1.41 -13.48
CA VAL A 62 -6.90 1.09 -13.65
C VAL A 62 -6.62 -0.33 -13.19
N LEU A 63 -7.17 -0.77 -12.06
CA LEU A 63 -6.99 -2.13 -11.55
C LEU A 63 -7.49 -3.19 -12.54
N SER A 64 -8.68 -3.01 -13.13
CA SER A 64 -9.21 -3.92 -14.14
C SER A 64 -8.31 -4.00 -15.38
N ARG A 65 -7.76 -2.86 -15.82
CA ARG A 65 -6.83 -2.83 -16.95
C ARG A 65 -5.48 -3.46 -16.62
N MET A 66 -4.94 -3.22 -15.43
CA MET A 66 -3.69 -3.84 -14.98
C MET A 66 -3.84 -5.35 -14.84
N THR A 67 -5.00 -5.84 -14.39
CA THR A 67 -5.30 -7.29 -14.32
C THR A 67 -5.25 -7.93 -15.71
N ALA A 68 -5.93 -7.34 -16.70
CA ALA A 68 -5.90 -7.84 -18.08
C ALA A 68 -4.49 -7.80 -18.70
N VAL A 69 -3.70 -6.75 -18.40
CA VAL A 69 -2.31 -6.65 -18.86
C VAL A 69 -1.43 -7.71 -18.20
N ALA A 70 -1.60 -7.95 -16.88
CA ALA A 70 -0.89 -8.99 -16.16
C ALA A 70 -1.19 -10.38 -16.75
N ASP A 71 -2.46 -10.71 -17.00
CA ASP A 71 -2.86 -11.98 -17.61
C ASP A 71 -2.28 -12.14 -19.03
N TYR A 72 -2.28 -11.08 -19.83
CA TYR A 72 -1.68 -11.10 -21.16
C TYR A 72 -0.16 -11.32 -21.11
N LEU A 73 0.54 -10.66 -20.19
CA LEU A 73 1.99 -10.79 -20.02
C LEU A 73 2.37 -12.19 -19.55
N LEU A 74 1.65 -12.75 -18.57
CA LEU A 74 1.89 -14.11 -18.09
C LEU A 74 1.64 -15.17 -19.17
N ARG A 75 0.65 -14.99 -20.06
CA ARG A 75 0.36 -16.00 -21.09
C ARG A 75 1.25 -15.91 -22.32
N ASN A 76 1.60 -14.70 -22.76
CA ASN A 76 2.20 -14.49 -24.07
C ASN A 76 3.66 -14.03 -24.01
N ARG A 77 4.12 -13.42 -22.91
CA ARG A 77 5.43 -12.77 -22.81
C ARG A 77 5.98 -12.78 -21.38
N GLU A 78 6.22 -13.97 -20.83
CA GLU A 78 6.83 -14.09 -19.51
C GLU A 78 8.25 -13.50 -19.43
N GLU A 79 8.96 -13.45 -20.57
CA GLU A 79 10.33 -12.92 -20.66
C GLU A 79 10.44 -11.42 -20.34
N ASP A 80 9.34 -10.66 -20.49
CA ASP A 80 9.32 -9.22 -20.23
C ASP A 80 9.20 -8.92 -18.72
N THR A 81 10.27 -9.25 -18.00
CA THR A 81 10.41 -9.07 -16.56
C THR A 81 10.26 -7.61 -16.12
N LYS A 82 10.64 -6.65 -16.96
CA LYS A 82 10.54 -5.21 -16.66
C LYS A 82 9.10 -4.75 -16.68
N SER A 83 8.33 -5.14 -17.70
CA SER A 83 6.90 -4.80 -17.75
C SER A 83 6.11 -5.46 -16.63
N LEU A 84 6.40 -6.73 -16.29
CA LEU A 84 5.79 -7.40 -15.14
C LEU A 84 6.12 -6.71 -13.81
N SER A 85 7.38 -6.35 -13.58
CA SER A 85 7.78 -5.58 -12.39
C SER A 85 7.09 -4.21 -12.32
N ALA A 86 6.92 -3.53 -13.47
CA ALA A 86 6.19 -2.27 -13.53
C ALA A 86 4.71 -2.45 -13.17
N VAL A 87 4.07 -3.56 -13.59
CA VAL A 87 2.69 -3.89 -13.19
C VAL A 87 2.60 -4.10 -11.68
N CYS A 88 3.51 -4.86 -11.07
CA CYS A 88 3.54 -5.03 -9.60
C CYS A 88 3.63 -3.69 -8.85
N LYS A 89 4.46 -2.77 -9.35
CA LYS A 89 4.59 -1.42 -8.77
C LYS A 89 3.30 -0.60 -8.91
N ILE A 90 2.61 -0.70 -10.04
CA ILE A 90 1.32 -0.02 -10.22
C ILE A 90 0.28 -0.61 -9.27
N LEU A 91 0.22 -1.94 -9.10
CA LEU A 91 -0.66 -2.58 -8.12
C LEU A 91 -0.37 -2.10 -6.70
N TYR A 92 0.90 -1.97 -6.31
CA TYR A 92 1.30 -1.38 -5.03
C TYR A 92 0.78 0.07 -4.89
N ILE A 93 0.92 0.92 -5.91
CA ILE A 93 0.42 2.30 -5.89
C ILE A 93 -1.11 2.34 -5.72
N ILE A 94 -1.85 1.47 -6.40
CA ILE A 94 -3.31 1.40 -6.31
C ILE A 94 -3.76 1.04 -4.88
N LEU A 95 -3.08 0.07 -4.25
CA LEU A 95 -3.45 -0.46 -2.95
C LEU A 95 -3.03 0.48 -1.80
N PHE A 96 -1.81 0.99 -1.83
CA PHE A 96 -1.19 1.65 -0.68
C PHE A 96 -1.06 3.17 -0.83
N GLN A 97 -0.88 3.69 -2.04
CA GLN A 97 -0.56 5.11 -2.21
C GLN A 97 -1.85 5.97 -2.18
N ARG A 98 -1.96 6.81 -1.15
CA ARG A 98 -3.03 7.82 -0.99
C ARG A 98 -2.45 9.21 -0.72
N GLY A 99 -1.65 9.70 -1.67
CA GLY A 99 -1.07 11.05 -1.64
C GLY A 99 0.39 11.10 -1.20
N ILE A 100 0.78 10.34 -0.18
CA ILE A 100 2.20 10.22 0.22
C ILE A 100 2.62 8.76 0.30
N ASP A 101 3.87 8.50 -0.08
CA ASP A 101 4.51 7.19 0.08
C ASP A 101 5.20 7.10 1.44
N LYS A 102 5.28 5.90 2.01
CA LYS A 102 5.88 5.67 3.34
C LYS A 102 7.32 6.17 3.40
N ALA A 103 8.13 5.87 2.38
CA ALA A 103 9.52 6.32 2.32
C ALA A 103 9.65 7.85 2.24
N LYS A 104 8.76 8.50 1.47
CA LYS A 104 8.73 9.98 1.38
C LYS A 104 8.31 10.61 2.72
N TYR A 105 7.36 9.99 3.40
CA TYR A 105 6.91 10.42 4.72
C TYR A 105 8.02 10.29 5.77
N GLU A 106 8.72 9.14 5.82
CA GLU A 106 9.84 8.93 6.74
C GLU A 106 10.94 9.97 6.51
N ALA A 107 11.30 10.23 5.25
CA ALA A 107 12.25 11.29 4.90
C ALA A 107 11.78 12.68 5.38
N GLN A 108 10.50 13.02 5.18
CA GLN A 108 9.94 14.28 5.68
C GLN A 108 9.96 14.36 7.22
N ASN A 109 9.67 13.27 7.92
CA ASN A 109 9.68 13.22 9.38
C ASN A 109 11.10 13.38 9.94
N GLN A 110 12.10 12.78 9.28
CA GLN A 110 13.51 12.98 9.63
C GLN A 110 13.93 14.43 9.39
N ASN A 111 13.57 15.01 8.25
CA ASN A 111 13.86 16.41 7.94
C ASN A 111 13.24 17.35 8.99
N TYR A 112 11.98 17.14 9.37
CA TYR A 112 11.33 17.91 10.43
C TYR A 112 12.05 17.79 11.78
N SER A 113 12.49 16.59 12.15
CA SER A 113 13.22 16.37 13.41
C SER A 113 14.54 17.15 13.44
N VAL A 114 15.24 17.20 12.30
CA VAL A 114 16.46 18.00 12.13
C VAL A 114 16.14 19.50 12.17
N SER A 115 15.14 19.96 11.41
CA SER A 115 14.68 21.36 11.42
C SER A 115 14.30 21.83 12.82
N LYS A 116 13.53 21.03 13.56
CA LYS A 116 13.13 21.29 14.95
C LYS A 116 14.35 21.43 15.86
N ARG A 117 15.40 20.64 15.66
CA ARG A 117 16.63 20.70 16.47
C ARG A 117 17.51 21.91 16.14
N ILE A 118 17.62 22.28 14.86
CA ILE A 118 18.47 23.38 14.40
C ILE A 118 17.84 24.73 14.71
N VAL A 119 16.55 24.85 14.41
CA VAL A 119 15.83 26.12 14.43
C VAL A 119 15.14 26.35 15.76
N GLY A 120 14.90 25.30 16.56
CA GLY A 120 14.24 25.38 17.86
C GLY A 120 15.00 26.26 18.86
N ASP A 121 14.27 27.13 19.56
CA ASP A 121 14.79 27.93 20.65
C ASP A 121 14.95 27.06 21.92
N SER A 122 16.19 26.75 22.27
CA SER A 122 16.51 25.95 23.45
C SER A 122 16.20 26.67 24.78
N VAL A 123 16.10 28.00 24.76
CA VAL A 123 15.90 28.85 25.95
C VAL A 123 14.41 28.97 26.27
N ARG A 124 13.56 29.20 25.26
CA ARG A 124 12.10 29.23 25.42
C ARG A 124 11.47 27.83 25.42
N GLY A 125 12.27 26.79 25.23
CA GLY A 125 11.86 25.40 25.18
C GLY A 125 11.05 25.06 23.93
N ASN A 126 10.50 23.85 23.91
CA ASN A 126 9.81 23.21 22.77
C ASN A 126 8.54 23.94 22.24
N ARG A 127 8.27 25.17 22.68
CA ARG A 127 7.08 25.99 22.35
C ARG A 127 7.40 27.31 21.65
N ALA A 128 8.65 27.57 21.26
CA ALA A 128 8.94 28.67 20.36
C ALA A 128 8.39 28.33 18.97
N ASN A 129 7.17 28.82 18.69
CA ASN A 129 6.49 28.62 17.42
C ASN A 129 7.19 29.41 16.33
N ILE A 130 8.14 28.77 15.67
CA ILE A 130 8.75 29.28 14.45
C ILE A 130 7.86 28.81 13.29
N GLU A 131 7.37 29.76 12.50
CA GLU A 131 6.37 29.53 11.45
C GLU A 131 6.78 28.39 10.51
N LEU A 132 8.06 28.28 10.19
CA LEU A 132 8.60 27.19 9.37
C LEU A 132 8.36 25.81 9.97
N VAL A 133 8.79 25.59 11.21
CA VAL A 133 8.69 24.29 11.91
C VAL A 133 7.23 23.95 12.17
N THR A 134 6.40 24.94 12.49
CA THR A 134 4.96 24.74 12.70
C THR A 134 4.23 24.39 11.39
N PHE A 135 4.59 24.99 10.26
CA PHE A 135 4.03 24.63 8.96
C PHE A 135 4.44 23.20 8.53
N GLU A 136 5.72 22.84 8.67
CA GLU A 136 6.20 21.48 8.42
C GLU A 136 5.48 20.45 9.30
N TYR A 137 5.25 20.79 10.57
CA TYR A 137 4.51 19.94 11.49
C TYR A 137 3.04 19.77 11.09
N ILE A 138 2.36 20.83 10.67
CA ILE A 138 0.97 20.75 10.18
C ILE A 138 0.90 19.88 8.92
N LEU A 139 1.85 20.05 7.98
CA LEU A 139 1.94 19.22 6.78
C LEU A 139 2.20 17.76 7.13
N LEU A 140 3.08 17.49 8.09
CA LEU A 140 3.30 16.15 8.61
C LEU A 140 2.02 15.60 9.23
N GLN A 141 1.33 16.33 10.12
CA GLN A 141 0.05 15.88 10.71
C GLN A 141 -1.04 15.61 9.68
N HIS A 142 -1.06 16.36 8.58
CA HIS A 142 -1.91 16.04 7.44
C HIS A 142 -1.49 14.68 6.86
N ASN A 143 -0.20 14.50 6.56
CA ASN A 143 0.38 13.30 5.94
C ASN A 143 0.46 12.06 6.86
N VAL A 144 0.44 12.21 8.17
CA VAL A 144 0.61 11.13 9.16
C VAL A 144 -0.63 10.27 9.19
N GLY A 145 -0.45 8.97 9.29
CA GLY A 145 -1.44 8.03 9.71
C GLY A 145 -0.79 6.67 9.92
N PHE A 146 -1.43 5.82 10.71
CA PHE A 146 -0.80 4.72 11.40
C PHE A 146 -0.07 3.71 10.48
N GLY A 147 1.27 3.75 10.54
CA GLY A 147 2.19 2.87 9.82
C GLY A 147 3.48 2.58 10.59
N LEU A 148 3.38 2.46 11.91
CA LEU A 148 4.43 1.95 12.81
C LEU A 148 3.94 0.65 13.46
N SER A 149 3.58 -0.33 12.62
CA SER A 149 3.89 -1.72 12.93
C SER A 149 5.14 -2.05 12.13
N CYS A 150 6.16 -2.55 12.82
CA CYS A 150 7.51 -2.92 12.37
C CYS A 150 8.60 -1.89 12.73
N SER A 151 9.48 -2.36 13.62
CA SER A 151 10.69 -1.76 14.22
C SER A 151 10.50 -0.75 15.36
N LYS A 152 10.41 -1.32 16.57
CA LYS A 152 10.95 -0.72 17.80
C LYS A 152 12.41 -0.31 17.55
N SER A 153 12.75 0.94 17.81
CA SER A 153 13.85 1.30 18.72
C SER A 153 13.89 2.82 18.91
N ASN A 154 14.05 3.18 20.18
CA ASN A 154 14.48 4.48 20.71
C ASN A 154 13.40 5.55 20.94
N PHE A 155 12.87 5.47 22.16
CA PHE A 155 12.87 6.58 23.13
C PHE A 155 12.32 7.92 22.60
N PHE A 156 10.99 8.01 22.49
CA PHE A 156 10.31 9.30 22.52
C PHE A 156 9.24 9.26 23.61
N SER A 157 9.16 10.36 24.36
CA SER A 157 8.30 10.59 25.50
C SER A 157 6.82 10.42 25.17
N MET A 158 6.11 9.80 26.11
CA MET A 158 4.75 9.24 26.06
C MET A 158 3.60 10.25 25.77
N ASP A 159 3.87 11.56 25.71
CA ASP A 159 2.84 12.60 25.63
C ASP A 159 2.54 13.11 24.20
N GLU A 160 3.36 12.79 23.20
CA GLU A 160 3.18 13.29 21.81
C GLU A 160 2.44 12.29 20.90
N GLU A 161 2.08 11.12 21.43
CA GLU A 161 1.59 9.98 20.66
C GLU A 161 0.10 10.07 20.28
N TYR A 162 -0.69 11.01 20.83
CA TYR A 162 -2.15 11.02 20.67
C TYR A 162 -2.75 12.04 19.69
N ARG A 163 -1.96 12.94 19.09
CA ARG A 163 -2.54 14.11 18.40
C ARG A 163 -2.57 13.97 16.87
N ALA A 164 -3.80 13.81 16.35
CA ALA A 164 -4.26 14.07 14.98
C ALA A 164 -3.44 13.42 13.83
N LYS A 165 -3.93 12.26 13.36
CA LYS A 165 -3.30 11.36 12.39
C LYS A 165 -4.30 11.11 11.24
N ARG A 166 -4.08 11.59 10.00
CA ARG A 166 -5.06 11.60 8.90
C ARG A 166 -4.74 10.83 7.59
N LEU A 167 -3.55 10.86 6.99
CA LEU A 167 -3.38 10.36 5.60
C LEU A 167 -2.84 8.94 5.43
N LEU A 168 -1.95 8.44 6.30
CA LEU A 168 -1.43 7.06 6.22
C LEU A 168 -2.26 6.07 7.08
N ALA A 169 -3.37 6.50 7.67
CA ALA A 169 -4.08 5.76 8.70
C ALA A 169 -5.07 4.83 8.02
N ARG A 170 -4.79 3.54 8.16
CA ARG A 170 -5.60 2.49 7.59
C ARG A 170 -7.00 2.49 8.20
N SER A 171 -7.96 2.26 7.33
CA SER A 171 -9.02 1.30 7.61
C SER A 171 -8.39 -0.10 7.70
N GLY A 172 -7.80 -0.42 8.86
CA GLY A 172 -7.06 -1.67 9.07
C GLY A 172 -7.91 -2.93 8.96
N TYR A 173 -9.16 -2.87 8.49
CA TYR A 173 -10.11 -3.99 8.48
C TYR A 173 -11.02 -4.02 7.24
N LEU A 174 -10.93 -3.05 6.34
CA LEU A 174 -11.83 -2.95 5.19
C LEU A 174 -11.18 -3.57 3.97
N VAL A 175 -11.32 -4.88 3.84
CA VAL A 175 -10.92 -5.57 2.61
C VAL A 175 -12.13 -5.68 1.72
N THR A 176 -12.07 -5.05 0.56
CA THR A 176 -13.09 -5.27 -0.48
C THR A 176 -12.72 -6.49 -1.30
N GLU A 177 -13.70 -7.06 -2.00
CA GLU A 177 -13.47 -8.15 -2.95
C GLU A 177 -12.35 -7.84 -3.95
N ARG A 178 -12.23 -6.57 -4.36
CA ARG A 178 -11.20 -6.09 -5.30
C ARG A 178 -9.78 -6.21 -4.73
N HIS A 179 -9.61 -5.99 -3.44
CA HIS A 179 -8.31 -6.21 -2.78
C HIS A 179 -7.92 -7.69 -2.82
N LEU A 180 -8.88 -8.59 -2.56
CA LEU A 180 -8.66 -10.03 -2.61
C LEU A 180 -8.34 -10.50 -4.04
N GLN A 181 -9.06 -10.01 -5.05
CA GLN A 181 -8.75 -10.27 -6.46
C GLN A 181 -7.31 -9.82 -6.81
N THR A 182 -6.88 -8.68 -6.27
CA THR A 182 -5.51 -8.18 -6.48
C THR A 182 -4.47 -9.06 -5.79
N MET A 183 -4.72 -9.52 -4.56
CA MET A 183 -3.85 -10.45 -3.84
C MET A 183 -3.72 -11.78 -4.59
N LYS A 184 -4.82 -12.35 -5.09
CA LYS A 184 -4.82 -13.56 -5.93
C LYS A 184 -3.99 -13.38 -7.20
N LEU A 185 -4.09 -12.22 -7.84
CA LEU A 185 -3.26 -11.89 -8.99
C LEU A 185 -1.77 -11.81 -8.61
N LEU A 186 -1.44 -11.21 -7.47
CA LEU A 186 -0.06 -11.14 -6.97
C LEU A 186 0.52 -12.53 -6.67
N VAL A 187 -0.27 -13.45 -6.10
CA VAL A 187 0.12 -14.85 -5.91
C VAL A 187 0.39 -15.53 -7.26
N ARG A 188 -0.45 -15.30 -8.27
CA ARG A 188 -0.17 -15.84 -9.62
C ARG A 188 1.14 -15.29 -10.18
N ILE A 189 1.43 -13.99 -10.01
CA ILE A 189 2.69 -13.40 -10.46
C ILE A 189 3.89 -13.91 -9.64
N SER A 190 3.72 -14.19 -8.34
CA SER A 190 4.79 -14.75 -7.50
C SER A 190 5.19 -16.17 -7.90
N THR A 191 4.34 -16.90 -8.64
CA THR A 191 4.67 -18.22 -9.21
C THR A 191 5.42 -18.17 -10.55
N SER A 192 5.72 -16.98 -11.10
CA SER A 192 6.39 -16.80 -12.39
C SER A 192 7.80 -17.42 -12.42
N ALA A 193 8.28 -17.82 -13.61
CA ALA A 193 9.59 -18.45 -13.82
C ALA A 193 10.81 -17.57 -13.43
N TYR A 194 10.65 -16.24 -13.43
CA TYR A 194 11.74 -15.27 -13.21
C TYR A 194 11.83 -14.75 -11.77
N SER A 195 12.98 -14.93 -11.13
CA SER A 195 13.22 -14.55 -9.72
C SER A 195 12.98 -13.07 -9.43
N ALA A 196 13.41 -12.17 -10.31
CA ALA A 196 13.25 -10.74 -10.10
C ALA A 196 11.77 -10.31 -10.01
N VAL A 197 10.90 -10.92 -10.83
CA VAL A 197 9.46 -10.65 -10.82
C VAL A 197 8.82 -11.22 -9.55
N ARG A 198 9.25 -12.42 -9.15
CA ARG A 198 8.77 -13.06 -7.92
C ARG A 198 9.06 -12.24 -6.68
N ILE A 199 10.32 -11.82 -6.48
CA ILE A 199 10.73 -11.02 -5.32
C ILE A 199 9.90 -9.73 -5.23
N GLU A 200 9.65 -9.08 -6.36
CA GLU A 200 8.85 -7.86 -6.37
C GLU A 200 7.37 -8.13 -6.04
N ALA A 201 6.79 -9.21 -6.58
CA ALA A 201 5.41 -9.59 -6.28
C ALA A 201 5.22 -10.00 -4.81
N GLN A 202 6.16 -10.77 -4.28
CA GLN A 202 6.20 -11.18 -2.87
C GLN A 202 6.30 -9.97 -1.95
N ARG A 203 7.20 -9.03 -2.23
CA ARG A 203 7.31 -7.79 -1.45
C ARG A 203 5.99 -7.02 -1.36
N VAL A 204 5.22 -6.96 -2.45
CA VAL A 204 3.90 -6.31 -2.47
C VAL A 204 2.87 -7.15 -1.72
N LEU A 205 2.92 -8.47 -1.83
CA LEU A 205 2.05 -9.40 -1.10
C LEU A 205 2.29 -9.34 0.43
N ASP A 206 3.55 -9.28 0.87
CA ASP A 206 3.94 -9.10 2.27
C ASP A 206 3.38 -7.81 2.83
N CYS A 207 3.49 -6.72 2.06
CA CYS A 207 2.82 -5.47 2.39
C CYS A 207 1.31 -5.71 2.52
N CYS A 208 0.66 -6.42 1.61
CA CYS A 208 -0.77 -6.70 1.71
C CYS A 208 -1.13 -7.45 3.01
N ILE A 209 -0.38 -8.49 3.37
CA ILE A 209 -0.65 -9.29 4.57
C ILE A 209 -0.46 -8.46 5.85
N GLN A 210 0.60 -7.66 5.91
CA GLN A 210 0.81 -6.72 7.02
C GLN A 210 -0.24 -5.62 7.08
N ASN A 211 -0.88 -5.31 5.94
CA ASN A 211 -1.89 -4.26 5.80
C ASN A 211 -3.31 -4.68 6.11
N PHE A 212 -3.65 -5.90 5.77
CA PHE A 212 -4.99 -6.42 5.79
C PHE A 212 -5.04 -7.65 6.72
N PRO A 213 -5.43 -7.48 8.00
CA PRO A 213 -5.52 -8.58 8.93
C PRO A 213 -6.54 -9.60 8.42
N TYR A 214 -6.25 -10.88 8.69
CA TYR A 214 -7.07 -12.03 8.29
C TYR A 214 -7.18 -12.29 6.77
N ALA A 215 -6.70 -11.39 5.91
CA ALA A 215 -6.68 -11.63 4.46
C ALA A 215 -5.79 -12.83 4.08
N TYR A 216 -4.77 -13.13 4.89
CA TYR A 216 -3.89 -14.28 4.71
C TYR A 216 -4.65 -15.62 4.74
N LEU A 217 -5.76 -15.73 5.47
CA LEU A 217 -6.54 -16.97 5.54
C LEU A 217 -7.06 -17.39 4.16
N HIS A 218 -7.54 -16.43 3.37
CA HIS A 218 -8.02 -16.70 2.01
C HIS A 218 -6.91 -16.91 1.00
N ILE A 219 -5.73 -16.33 1.25
CA ILE A 219 -4.56 -16.52 0.38
C ILE A 219 -3.95 -17.91 0.61
N ILE A 220 -3.92 -18.39 1.86
CA ILE A 220 -3.38 -19.70 2.20
C ILE A 220 -4.07 -20.81 1.39
N ASP A 221 -5.39 -20.75 1.22
CA ASP A 221 -6.14 -21.74 0.42
C ASP A 221 -5.67 -21.79 -1.05
N ASP A 222 -5.23 -20.67 -1.62
CA ASP A 222 -4.69 -20.61 -2.98
C ASP A 222 -3.20 -21.02 -3.05
N VAL A 223 -2.47 -20.89 -1.94
CA VAL A 223 -1.04 -21.24 -1.83
C VAL A 223 -0.83 -22.71 -1.48
N LEU A 224 -1.71 -23.32 -0.69
CA LEU A 224 -1.65 -24.74 -0.30
C LEU A 224 -1.57 -25.73 -1.48
N PRO A 225 -2.32 -25.55 -2.59
CA PRO A 225 -2.22 -26.41 -3.77
C PRO A 225 -0.86 -26.33 -4.45
N LEU A 226 -0.19 -25.16 -4.40
CA LEU A 226 1.16 -24.97 -4.94
C LEU A 226 2.23 -25.70 -4.11
N LEU A 227 1.89 -26.12 -2.89
CA LEU A 227 2.79 -26.82 -1.97
C LEU A 227 2.69 -28.36 -2.08
N LYS A 228 1.56 -28.90 -2.57
CA LYS A 228 1.39 -30.35 -2.72
C LYS A 228 2.22 -30.85 -3.88
N GLU A 229 3.28 -31.61 -3.60
CA GLU A 229 4.13 -32.29 -4.60
C GLU A 229 3.27 -33.03 -5.63
N SER A 230 3.01 -32.37 -6.76
CA SER A 230 2.56 -33.00 -7.99
C SER A 230 3.70 -32.88 -9.00
N PRO A 231 3.89 -33.88 -9.87
CA PRO A 231 5.06 -33.97 -10.76
C PRO A 231 5.16 -32.81 -11.77
N ASP A 232 4.11 -31.99 -11.89
CA ASP A 232 4.05 -30.80 -12.76
C ASP A 232 4.51 -29.50 -12.06
N ILE A 233 4.78 -29.52 -10.75
CA ILE A 233 5.23 -28.33 -10.02
C ILE A 233 6.74 -28.16 -10.22
N THR A 234 7.11 -27.06 -10.85
CA THR A 234 8.51 -26.75 -11.10
C THR A 234 9.21 -26.50 -9.75
N HIS A 235 10.40 -27.09 -9.51
CA HIS A 235 11.23 -26.89 -8.30
C HIS A 235 11.40 -25.41 -7.88
N LYS A 236 11.18 -24.47 -8.80
CA LYS A 236 11.17 -23.02 -8.55
C LYS A 236 9.95 -22.54 -7.76
N GLN A 237 8.76 -23.10 -7.98
CA GLN A 237 7.51 -22.75 -7.27
C GLN A 237 7.54 -23.23 -5.81
N PHE A 238 8.16 -24.37 -5.54
CA PHE A 238 8.35 -24.87 -4.17
C PHE A 238 9.21 -23.93 -3.31
N LYS A 239 10.24 -23.30 -3.90
CA LYS A 239 11.08 -22.30 -3.23
C LYS A 239 10.34 -20.98 -2.94
N VAL A 240 9.26 -20.68 -3.65
CA VAL A 240 8.43 -19.48 -3.45
C VAL A 240 7.64 -19.60 -2.15
N CYS A 241 6.96 -20.72 -1.93
CA CYS A 241 6.19 -20.94 -0.69
C CYS A 241 7.05 -20.95 0.58
N LEU A 242 8.30 -21.42 0.50
CA LEU A 242 9.22 -21.42 1.64
C LEU A 242 9.71 -20.02 2.02
N MET A 243 9.77 -19.08 1.06
CA MET A 243 10.16 -17.69 1.33
C MET A 243 9.00 -16.88 1.89
N ASP A 244 7.75 -17.17 1.50
CA ASP A 244 6.54 -16.50 2.01
C ASP A 244 6.20 -16.89 3.48
N GLN A 245 6.89 -17.88 4.07
CA GLN A 245 6.70 -18.32 5.46
C GLN A 245 7.74 -17.80 6.47
N CYS A 246 8.80 -17.12 6.01
CA CYS A 246 9.87 -16.57 6.85
C CYS A 246 9.72 -15.06 7.04
#